data_AF-A0A1N5VC54-F1
#
_entry.id   AF-A0A1N5VC54-F1
#
_cell.length_a   1.000
_cell.length_b   1.000
_cell.length_c   1.000
_cell.angle_alpha   90.00
_cell.angle_beta   90.00
_cell.angle_gamma   90.00
#
_symmetry.space_group_name_H-M   'P 1'
#
loop_
_entity.id
_entity.type
_entity.pdbx_description
1 polymer ?
#
loop_
_entity_poly.entity_id
_entity_poly.type
_entity_poly.pdbx_seq_one_letter_code
_entity_poly.pdbx_strand_id
1 'polypeptide(L)' 'MGIDCSQLGKALIIRRDGTRKLLSLEETIQLCNESLNSGKAFHEILKRTEPNLKVIRFIQDGNDEDNTE' A
#
# COMPACT_ATOMS: atom_id res chain seq x y z
N MET A 1 11.02 17.10 6.09
CA MET A 1 10.88 16.55 4.73
C MET A 1 9.80 15.48 4.81
N GLY A 2 8.60 15.77 4.29
CA GLY A 2 7.47 14.82 4.30
C GLY A 2 7.54 13.91 3.08
N ILE A 3 7.10 12.65 3.23
CA ILE A 3 6.95 11.73 2.10
C ILE A 3 5.86 12.29 1.17
N ASP A 4 6.15 12.38 -0.13
CA ASP A 4 5.15 12.73 -1.13
C ASP A 4 4.32 11.48 -1.47
N CYS A 5 3.12 11.39 -0.89
CA CYS A 5 2.24 10.23 -1.05
C CYS A 5 1.87 9.97 -2.52
N SER A 6 1.92 10.98 -3.38
CA SER A 6 1.62 10.89 -4.81
C SER A 6 2.63 10.01 -5.57
N GLN A 7 3.80 9.75 -4.97
CA GLN A 7 4.87 8.92 -5.56
C GLN A 7 4.82 7.44 -5.16
N LEU A 8 3.89 7.02 -4.29
CA LEU A 8 3.84 5.65 -3.74
C LEU A 8 3.36 4.57 -4.71
N GLY A 9 2.80 4.94 -5.87
CA GLY A 9 2.24 3.97 -6.81
C GLY A 9 0.98 3.27 -6.27
N LYS A 10 0.66 2.09 -6.81
CA LYS A 10 -0.46 1.24 -6.36
C LYS A 10 0.00 0.33 -5.21
N ALA A 11 -0.90 -0.08 -4.32
CA ALA A 11 -0.58 -1.03 -3.26
C ALA A 11 -1.28 -2.37 -3.46
N LEU A 12 -0.52 -3.46 -3.55
CA LEU A 12 -1.04 -4.83 -3.54
C LEU A 12 -1.10 -5.37 -2.12
N ILE A 13 -2.31 -5.67 -1.68
CA ILE A 13 -2.64 -6.29 -0.40
C ILE A 13 -2.71 -7.81 -0.62
N ILE A 14 -1.95 -8.56 0.17
CA ILE A 14 -2.06 -10.01 0.23
C ILE A 14 -2.63 -10.39 1.59
N ARG A 15 -3.75 -11.10 1.58
CA ARG A 15 -4.44 -11.55 2.79
C ARG A 15 -3.96 -12.92 3.24
N ARG A 16 -4.23 -13.28 4.50
CA ARG A 16 -3.90 -14.59 5.08
C ARG A 16 -4.66 -15.75 4.44
N ASP A 17 -5.84 -15.49 3.90
CA ASP A 17 -6.66 -16.46 3.15
C ASP A 17 -6.13 -16.73 1.72
N GLY A 18 -5.06 -16.04 1.31
CA GLY A 18 -4.46 -16.17 -0.02
C GLY A 18 -5.07 -15.24 -1.07
N THR A 19 -6.13 -14.51 -0.74
CA THR A 19 -6.72 -13.52 -1.65
C THR A 19 -5.83 -12.28 -1.78
N ARG A 20 -5.92 -11.62 -2.93
CA ARG A 20 -5.15 -10.42 -3.26
C ARG A 20 -6.11 -9.29 -3.62
N LYS A 21 -5.81 -8.08 -3.15
CA LYS A 21 -6.54 -6.86 -3.50
C LYS A 21 -5.55 -5.81 -3.95
N LEU A 22 -5.69 -5.34 -5.17
CA LEU A 22 -4.93 -4.21 -5.67
C LEU A 22 -5.68 -2.94 -5.29
N LEU A 23 -5.05 -2.08 -4.50
CA LEU A 23 -5.52 -0.73 -4.25
C LEU A 23 -5.16 0.15 -5.43
N SER A 24 -6.10 1.01 -5.80
CA SER A 24 -5.84 2.09 -6.73
C SER A 24 -4.79 3.07 -6.18
N LEU A 25 -4.22 3.88 -7.07
CA LEU A 25 -3.31 4.97 -6.68
C LEU A 25 -4.02 5.93 -5.69
N GLU A 26 -5.27 6.28 -5.96
CA GLU A 26 -6.05 7.18 -5.09
C GLU A 26 -6.24 6.62 -3.68
N GLU A 27 -6.64 5.35 -3.56
CA GLU A 27 -6.76 4.68 -2.25
C GLU A 27 -5.41 4.65 -1.52
N THR A 28 -4.33 4.37 -2.24
CA THR A 28 -2.97 4.31 -1.67
C THR A 28 -2.54 5.69 -1.16
N ILE A 29 -2.84 6.77 -1.91
CA ILE A 29 -2.58 8.15 -1.50
C ILE A 29 -3.41 8.51 -0.27
N GLN A 30 -4.70 8.17 -0.23
CA GLN A 30 -5.56 8.43 0.93
C GLN A 30 -5.01 7.78 2.20
N LEU A 31 -4.63 6.50 2.12
CA LEU A 31 -4.05 5.76 3.24
C LEU A 31 -2.70 6.33 3.69
N CYS A 32 -1.87 6.79 2.75
CA CYS A 32 -0.62 7.47 3.07
C CYS A 32 -0.86 8.82 3.77
N ASN A 33 -1.81 9.62 3.29
CA ASN A 33 -2.18 10.87 3.94
C ASN A 33 -2.74 10.64 5.35
N GLU A 34 -3.57 9.60 5.54
CA GLU A 34 -4.03 9.21 6.87
C GLU A 34 -2.87 8.76 7.77
N SER A 35 -1.87 8.07 7.23
CA SER A 35 -0.64 7.67 7.93
C SER A 35 0.14 8.88 8.43
N LEU A 36 0.34 9.87 7.57
CA LEU A 36 1.03 11.12 7.91
C LEU A 36 0.23 11.95 8.94
N ASN A 37 -1.08 12.07 8.76
CA ASN A 37 -1.93 12.88 9.65
C ASN A 37 -2.11 12.24 11.04
N SER A 38 -2.22 10.92 11.11
CA SER A 38 -2.43 10.20 12.38
C SER A 38 -1.13 9.85 13.11
N GLY A 39 0.02 9.96 12.44
CA GLY A 39 1.31 9.49 12.93
C GLY A 39 1.43 7.96 13.02
N LYS A 40 0.45 7.22 12.51
CA LYS A 40 0.44 5.75 12.50
C LYS A 40 1.07 5.21 11.23
N ALA A 41 1.69 4.05 11.30
CA ALA A 41 2.24 3.41 10.12
C ALA A 41 1.12 2.96 9.15
N PHE A 42 1.40 3.02 7.85
CA PHE A 42 0.45 2.64 6.78
C PHE A 42 -0.23 1.29 7.02
N HIS A 43 0.52 0.27 7.45
CA HIS A 43 -0.02 -1.06 7.71
C HIS A 43 -0.98 -1.12 8.92
N GLU A 44 -0.85 -0.20 9.90
CA GLU A 44 -1.77 -0.14 11.04
C GLU A 44 -3.12 0.44 10.64
N ILE A 45 -3.12 1.44 9.76
CA ILE A 45 -4.35 2.00 9.20
C ILE A 45 -5.04 0.92 8.38
N LEU A 46 -4.27 0.23 7.53
CA LEU A 46 -4.80 -0.81 6.66
C LEU A 46 -5.41 -1.98 7.44
N LYS A 47 -4.84 -2.37 8.58
CA LYS A 47 -5.37 -3.45 9.44
C LYS A 47 -6.77 -3.15 9.98
N ARG A 48 -7.21 -1.88 10.03
CA ARG A 48 -8.58 -1.53 10.47
C ARG A 48 -9.64 -1.96 9.47
N THR A 49 -9.36 -1.83 8.18
CA THR A 49 -10.27 -2.22 7.08
C THR A 49 -9.98 -3.62 6.55
N GLU A 50 -8.72 -4.06 6.63
CA GLU A 50 -8.25 -5.37 6.14
C GLU A 50 -7.58 -6.14 7.30
N PRO A 51 -8.34 -6.67 8.26
CA PRO A 51 -7.79 -7.34 9.46
C PRO A 51 -7.00 -8.62 9.13
N ASN A 52 -7.26 -9.21 7.97
CA ASN A 52 -6.56 -10.39 7.46
C ASN A 52 -5.30 -10.04 6.65
N LEU A 53 -4.79 -8.81 6.75
CA LEU A 53 -3.56 -8.40 6.09
C LEU A 53 -2.38 -9.31 6.47
N LYS A 54 -1.67 -9.81 5.45
CA LYS A 54 -0.42 -10.55 5.59
C LYS A 54 0.77 -9.73 5.11
N VAL A 55 0.69 -9.16 3.90
CA VAL A 55 1.77 -8.41 3.25
C VAL A 55 1.19 -7.25 2.42
N ILE A 56 1.95 -6.16 2.32
CA ILE A 56 1.70 -5.03 1.42
C ILE A 56 2.90 -4.94 0.47
N ARG A 57 2.65 -4.82 -0.84
CA ARG A 57 3.67 -4.45 -1.84
C ARG A 57 3.26 -3.15 -2.53
N PHE A 58 4.18 -2.24 -2.72
CA PHE A 58 3.96 -1.04 -3.54
C PHE A 58 4.46 -1.32 -4.95
N ILE A 59 3.64 -0.99 -5.95
CA ILE A 59 3.89 -1.17 -7.38
C ILE A 59 3.94 0.23 -7.97
N GLN A 60 5.14 0.70 -8.32
CA GLN A 60 5.32 1.97 -9.02
C GLN A 60 5.16 1.70 -10.52
N ASP A 61 4.33 2.49 -11.21
CA ASP A 61 3.95 2.32 -12.63
C ASP A 61 5.11 2.65 -13.61
N GLY A 62 6.35 2.36 -13.22
CA GLY A 62 7.55 2.60 -14.01
C GLY A 62 8.77 1.78 -13.59
N ASN A 63 8.63 0.73 -12.78
CA ASN A 63 9.80 -0.07 -12.35
C ASN A 63 9.50 -1.51 -11.92
N ASP A 64 8.57 -2.19 -12.60
CA ASP A 64 8.52 -3.66 -12.62
C ASP A 64 8.96 -4.13 -14.02
N GLU A 65 10.20 -3.81 -14.41
CA GLU A 65 10.94 -4.74 -15.25
C GLU A 65 11.23 -5.96 -14.36
N ASP A 66 10.37 -6.95 -14.52
CA ASP A 66 10.53 -8.33 -14.07
C ASP A 66 11.92 -8.86 -14.49
N ASN A 67 12.93 -8.63 -13.65
CA ASN A 67 14.16 -9.43 -13.65
C ASN A 67 13.97 -10.53 -12.60
N THR A 68 13.14 -11.51 -12.96
CA THR A 68 13.23 -12.84 -12.36
C THR A 68 13.93 -13.73 -13.40
N GLU A 69 15.26 -13.71 -13.41
CA GLU A 69 16.07 -14.82 -13.96
C GLU A 69 16.14 -15.99 -12.98
#